data_AF-A0A101N675-F1
#
_entry.id   AF-A0A101N675-F1
#
_cell.length_a   1.000
_cell.length_b   1.000
_cell.length_c   1.000
_cell.angle_alpha   90.00
_cell.angle_beta   90.00
_cell.angle_gamma   90.00
#
_symmetry.space_group_name_H-M   'P 1'
#
loop_
_entity.id
_entity.type
_entity.pdbx_description
1 polymer ?
#
loop_
_entity_poly.entity_id
_entity_poly.type
_entity_poly.pdbx_seq_one_letter_code
_entity_poly.pdbx_strand_id
1 'polypeptide(L)'
;MIVWINGAFGAGKTTAARELIELIPNSTLFDPEDIGAAVVRLLPPKHLAEVGDFQDLPIWRRLVIDTAAAMLAELGGTLVVPMTLLRQEYRDEIFGGLAARRIAVHHILLAPAETILRERIAGRETPPTLPLGEMGQGHWAYDRIEPYRAALASWLAADAHLIDTGALTPYETAARIAEDLGAGTVPVCDIVQTPEPTAETVAAGVLLFDEQDRVLLVDPTYKAGWEFPGGVVESGEAPARAGMREVAEETGIRLDDVPRLLVVDWEPPAPPGYGGLRLLFDGGRLDSTRAQAVLLPGPELRGWCFASEEEAAELLPPVRYERLRWALRARERGAALYLEAGIPIG
;
A
#
# COMPACT_ATOMS: atom_id res chain seq x y z
N MET A 1 -11.43 -9.64 6.16
CA MET A 1 -11.38 -8.59 5.11
C MET A 1 -11.75 -7.24 5.72
N ILE A 2 -11.43 -6.13 5.06
CA ILE A 2 -11.81 -4.77 5.49
C ILE A 2 -12.83 -4.21 4.50
N VAL A 3 -13.89 -3.59 5.03
CA VAL A 3 -14.81 -2.74 4.27
C VAL A 3 -14.54 -1.29 4.69
N TRP A 4 -13.85 -0.55 3.84
CA TRP A 4 -13.51 0.85 4.08
C TRP A 4 -14.61 1.75 3.52
N ILE A 5 -15.31 2.45 4.40
CA ILE A 5 -16.40 3.36 4.03
C ILE A 5 -15.85 4.78 4.01
N ASN A 6 -15.57 5.28 2.80
CA ASN A 6 -15.16 6.65 2.51
C ASN A 6 -16.37 7.48 2.07
N GLY A 7 -16.21 8.80 2.01
CA GLY A 7 -17.27 9.73 1.65
C GLY A 7 -17.06 11.08 2.31
N ALA A 8 -17.74 12.10 1.79
CA ALA A 8 -17.63 13.46 2.31
C ALA A 8 -17.99 13.56 3.81
N PHE A 9 -17.53 14.65 4.45
CA PHE A 9 -17.89 14.92 5.83
C PHE A 9 -19.42 15.08 5.94
N GLY A 10 -20.05 14.36 6.88
CA GLY A 10 -21.52 14.35 6.99
C GLY A 10 -22.26 13.39 6.03
N ALA A 11 -21.56 12.61 5.20
CA ALA A 11 -22.18 11.62 4.31
C ALA A 11 -22.86 10.42 5.02
N GLY A 12 -22.76 10.34 6.34
CA GLY A 12 -23.40 9.27 7.13
C GLY A 12 -22.56 8.01 7.31
N LYS A 13 -21.25 8.04 6.99
CA LYS A 13 -20.32 6.91 7.09
C LYS A 13 -20.42 6.12 8.39
N THR A 14 -20.26 6.78 9.54
CA THR A 14 -20.31 6.14 10.86
C THR A 14 -21.67 5.51 11.16
N THR A 15 -22.76 6.15 10.73
CA THR A 15 -24.12 5.60 10.91
C THR A 15 -24.33 4.39 10.01
N ALA A 16 -23.98 4.47 8.73
CA ALA A 16 -24.04 3.34 7.80
C ALA A 16 -23.16 2.17 8.26
N ALA A 17 -21.97 2.46 8.80
CA ALA A 17 -21.06 1.44 9.34
C ALA A 17 -21.67 0.69 10.52
N ARG A 18 -22.40 1.38 11.42
CA ARG A 18 -23.10 0.75 12.55
C ARG A 18 -24.25 -0.13 12.11
N GLU A 19 -25.02 0.30 11.12
CA GLU A 19 -26.07 -0.56 10.53
C GLU A 19 -25.46 -1.76 9.81
N LEU A 20 -24.30 -1.57 9.15
CA LEU A 20 -23.65 -2.63 8.37
C LEU A 20 -23.16 -3.78 9.24
N ILE A 21 -22.67 -3.50 10.45
CA ILE A 21 -22.19 -4.57 11.34
C ILE A 21 -23.32 -5.47 11.86
N GLU A 22 -24.56 -4.99 11.87
CA GLU A 22 -25.75 -5.80 12.20
C GLU A 22 -26.18 -6.69 11.03
N LEU A 23 -25.80 -6.33 9.80
CA LEU A 23 -26.17 -7.05 8.58
C LEU A 23 -25.12 -8.07 8.13
N ILE A 24 -23.84 -7.79 8.35
CA ILE A 24 -22.75 -8.69 7.99
C ILE A 24 -22.37 -9.55 9.20
N PRO A 25 -22.53 -10.88 9.16
CA PRO A 25 -22.15 -11.75 10.26
C PRO A 25 -20.64 -11.71 10.52
N ASN A 26 -20.24 -11.86 11.79
CA ASN A 26 -18.84 -11.80 12.22
C ASN A 26 -18.12 -10.54 11.74
N SER A 27 -18.77 -9.39 11.90
CA SER A 27 -18.18 -8.10 11.58
C SER A 27 -17.96 -7.25 12.84
N THR A 28 -17.01 -6.32 12.77
CA THR A 28 -16.65 -5.43 13.88
C THR A 28 -16.40 -4.02 13.33
N LEU A 29 -16.84 -3.01 14.07
CA LEU A 29 -16.58 -1.61 13.73
C LEU A 29 -15.21 -1.19 14.27
N PHE A 30 -14.38 -0.57 13.42
CA PHE A 30 -13.15 0.10 13.84
C PHE A 30 -13.15 1.52 13.31
N ASP A 31 -13.22 2.50 14.20
CA ASP A 31 -13.18 3.93 13.84
C ASP A 31 -11.75 4.48 14.02
N PRO A 32 -11.02 4.80 12.92
CA PRO A 32 -9.64 5.27 13.04
C PRO A 32 -9.51 6.68 13.64
N GLU A 33 -10.62 7.40 13.90
CA GLU A 33 -10.61 8.63 14.70
C GLU A 33 -10.11 8.37 16.14
N ASP A 34 -10.34 7.17 16.70
CA ASP A 34 -9.86 6.80 18.03
C ASP A 34 -8.32 6.81 18.10
N ILE A 35 -7.67 6.36 17.02
CA ILE A 35 -6.22 6.41 16.89
C ILE A 35 -5.75 7.86 16.75
N GLY A 36 -6.48 8.69 16.01
CA GLY A 36 -6.20 10.14 15.90
C GLY A 36 -6.23 10.81 17.28
N ALA A 37 -7.27 10.54 18.06
CA ALA A 37 -7.42 11.07 19.42
C ALA A 37 -6.34 10.55 20.39
N ALA A 38 -5.85 9.33 20.22
CA ALA A 38 -4.74 8.80 21.01
C ALA A 38 -3.42 9.49 20.64
N VAL A 39 -3.08 9.58 19.35
CA VAL A 39 -1.83 10.19 18.86
C VAL A 39 -1.71 11.65 19.28
N VAL A 40 -2.79 12.44 19.17
CA VAL A 40 -2.82 13.85 19.59
C VAL A 40 -2.53 14.01 21.09
N ARG A 41 -2.85 13.02 21.93
CA ARG A 41 -2.55 13.05 23.38
C ARG A 41 -1.12 12.61 23.71
N LEU A 42 -0.50 11.83 22.84
CA LEU A 42 0.83 11.24 23.06
C LEU A 42 1.97 12.11 22.51
N LEU A 43 1.70 12.92 21.49
CA LEU A 43 2.73 13.71 20.81
C LEU A 43 2.97 15.08 21.46
N PRO A 44 4.20 15.62 21.41
CA PRO A 44 4.50 16.95 21.93
C PRO A 44 3.72 18.05 21.19
N PRO A 45 3.22 19.10 21.88
CA PRO A 45 2.45 20.18 21.25
C PRO A 45 3.17 20.87 20.08
N LYS A 46 4.50 21.00 20.16
CA LYS A 46 5.32 21.59 19.08
C LYS A 46 5.17 20.83 17.76
N HIS A 47 5.02 19.52 17.81
CA HIS A 47 4.90 18.68 16.62
C HIS A 47 3.48 18.70 16.07
N LEU A 48 2.48 18.86 16.93
CA LEU A 48 1.08 19.02 16.54
C LEU A 48 0.81 20.41 15.95
N ALA A 49 1.53 21.44 16.39
CA ALA A 49 1.37 22.80 15.88
C ALA A 49 1.79 22.96 14.40
N GLU A 50 2.62 22.05 13.89
CA GLU A 50 3.07 22.03 12.49
C GLU A 50 2.05 21.34 11.56
N VAL A 51 0.98 20.76 12.12
CA VAL A 51 0.08 19.87 11.41
C VAL A 51 -1.39 20.29 11.59
N GLY A 52 -2.10 20.47 10.46
CA GLY A 52 -3.51 20.89 10.47
C GLY A 52 -4.51 19.76 10.61
N ASP A 53 -4.10 18.52 10.33
CA ASP A 53 -4.94 17.32 10.38
C ASP A 53 -4.14 16.13 10.95
N PHE A 54 -4.70 15.38 11.90
CA PHE A 54 -4.00 14.20 12.45
C PHE A 54 -3.71 13.16 11.35
N GLN A 55 -4.45 13.16 10.25
CA GLN A 55 -4.19 12.27 9.11
C GLN A 55 -2.86 12.55 8.42
N ASP A 56 -2.34 13.78 8.51
CA ASP A 56 -1.05 14.15 7.94
C ASP A 56 0.12 13.50 8.69
N LEU A 57 -0.09 13.03 9.93
CA LEU A 57 0.93 12.39 10.76
C LEU A 57 1.24 10.95 10.27
N PRO A 58 2.48 10.63 9.90
CA PRO A 58 2.87 9.27 9.50
C PRO A 58 2.61 8.22 10.60
N ILE A 59 2.80 8.61 11.87
CA ILE A 59 2.52 7.72 13.01
C ILE A 59 1.04 7.34 13.11
N TRP A 60 0.12 8.23 12.73
CA TRP A 60 -1.31 7.90 12.73
C TRP A 60 -1.60 6.85 11.67
N ARG A 61 -1.16 7.06 10.41
CA ARG A 61 -1.39 6.11 9.31
C ARG A 61 -0.82 4.72 9.62
N ARG A 62 0.40 4.66 10.17
CA ARG A 62 1.01 3.42 10.66
C ARG A 62 0.16 2.72 11.72
N LEU A 63 -0.29 3.45 12.74
CA LEU A 63 -1.07 2.86 13.84
C LEU A 63 -2.46 2.40 13.39
N VAL A 64 -3.06 3.04 12.38
CA VAL A 64 -4.32 2.57 11.78
C VAL A 64 -4.12 1.19 11.13
N ILE A 65 -3.04 1.01 10.36
CA ILE A 65 -2.68 -0.28 9.76
C ILE A 65 -2.44 -1.34 10.85
N ASP A 66 -1.61 -1.00 11.85
CA ASP A 66 -1.26 -1.91 12.95
C ASP A 66 -2.48 -2.35 13.75
N THR A 67 -3.36 -1.42 14.09
CA THR A 67 -4.57 -1.70 14.86
C THR A 67 -5.56 -2.54 14.07
N ALA A 68 -5.83 -2.19 12.80
CA ALA A 68 -6.75 -2.95 11.97
C ALA A 68 -6.28 -4.41 11.77
N ALA A 69 -4.98 -4.61 11.53
CA ALA A 69 -4.39 -5.93 11.41
C ALA A 69 -4.50 -6.74 12.71
N ALA A 70 -4.19 -6.13 13.86
CA ALA A 70 -4.30 -6.78 15.16
C ALA A 70 -5.75 -7.17 15.48
N MET A 71 -6.72 -6.28 15.21
CA MET A 71 -8.15 -6.58 15.41
C MET A 71 -8.61 -7.74 14.55
N LEU A 72 -8.21 -7.79 13.27
CA LEU A 72 -8.56 -8.90 12.39
C LEU A 72 -7.90 -10.22 12.80
N ALA A 73 -6.68 -10.19 13.31
CA ALA A 73 -6.00 -11.38 13.80
C ALA A 73 -6.70 -11.96 15.06
N GLU A 74 -7.19 -11.10 15.94
CA GLU A 74 -7.86 -11.50 17.18
C GLU A 74 -9.32 -11.92 16.94
N LEU A 75 -10.08 -11.16 16.15
CA LEU A 75 -11.53 -11.31 16.00
C LEU A 75 -11.92 -12.12 14.76
N GLY A 76 -11.05 -12.17 13.74
CA GLY A 76 -11.38 -12.72 12.44
C GLY A 76 -12.44 -11.89 11.69
N GLY A 77 -13.04 -12.50 10.66
CA GLY A 77 -14.22 -11.95 9.98
C GLY A 77 -13.97 -10.67 9.18
N THR A 78 -14.87 -9.69 9.36
CA THR A 78 -14.90 -8.44 8.58
C THR A 78 -14.75 -7.22 9.48
N LEU A 79 -13.79 -6.35 9.17
CA LEU A 79 -13.67 -5.07 9.84
C LEU A 79 -14.33 -3.97 9.01
N VAL A 80 -15.30 -3.26 9.56
CA VAL A 80 -15.96 -2.12 8.92
C VAL A 80 -15.29 -0.84 9.42
N VAL A 81 -14.75 -0.05 8.50
CA VAL A 81 -13.88 1.10 8.81
C VAL A 81 -14.43 2.38 8.19
N PRO A 82 -15.18 3.21 8.94
CA PRO A 82 -15.64 4.51 8.44
C PRO A 82 -14.51 5.54 8.56
N MET A 83 -13.95 6.00 7.43
CA MET A 83 -12.95 7.06 7.45
C MET A 83 -12.85 7.78 6.11
N THR A 84 -12.71 9.10 6.18
CA THR A 84 -12.55 9.95 4.99
C THR A 84 -11.08 10.00 4.59
N LEU A 85 -10.73 9.56 3.38
CA LEU A 85 -9.41 9.76 2.78
C LEU A 85 -9.58 10.56 1.49
N LEU A 86 -9.01 11.77 1.45
CA LEU A 86 -9.09 12.67 0.30
C LEU A 86 -7.78 12.76 -0.48
N ARG A 87 -6.65 12.38 0.14
CA ARG A 87 -5.34 12.33 -0.51
C ARG A 87 -5.04 10.91 -0.95
N GLN A 88 -4.71 10.74 -2.23
CA GLN A 88 -4.38 9.44 -2.80
C GLN A 88 -3.17 8.83 -2.09
N GLU A 89 -2.14 9.64 -1.78
CA GLU A 89 -0.95 9.20 -1.04
C GLU A 89 -1.28 8.54 0.31
N TYR A 90 -2.29 9.03 1.04
CA TYR A 90 -2.68 8.47 2.33
C TYR A 90 -3.46 7.18 2.16
N ARG A 91 -4.30 7.11 1.13
CA ARG A 91 -4.94 5.86 0.73
C ARG A 91 -3.89 4.83 0.36
N ASP A 92 -2.91 5.17 -0.45
CA ASP A 92 -1.89 4.24 -0.92
C ASP A 92 -1.02 3.74 0.23
N GLU A 93 -0.62 4.62 1.16
CA GLU A 93 0.13 4.20 2.35
C GLU A 93 -0.68 3.25 3.25
N ILE A 94 -1.93 3.60 3.56
CA ILE A 94 -2.78 2.80 4.46
C ILE A 94 -3.16 1.48 3.79
N PHE A 95 -3.69 1.53 2.57
CA PHE A 95 -4.17 0.35 1.86
C PHE A 95 -2.99 -0.53 1.46
N GLY A 96 -1.88 0.09 1.05
CA GLY A 96 -0.61 -0.58 0.84
C GLY A 96 -0.15 -1.37 2.05
N GLY A 97 -0.11 -0.74 3.23
CA GLY A 97 0.24 -1.39 4.48
C GLY A 97 -0.73 -2.50 4.94
N LEU A 98 -1.99 -2.46 4.50
CA LEU A 98 -2.97 -3.52 4.76
C LEU A 98 -2.83 -4.70 3.78
N ALA A 99 -2.71 -4.41 2.48
CA ALA A 99 -2.54 -5.42 1.42
C ALA A 99 -1.26 -6.23 1.63
N ALA A 100 -0.20 -5.55 2.03
CA ALA A 100 1.02 -6.08 2.58
C ALA A 100 0.87 -7.19 3.63
N ARG A 101 -0.17 -7.11 4.46
CA ARG A 101 -0.50 -8.10 5.49
C ARG A 101 -1.50 -9.13 4.98
N ARG A 102 -1.68 -9.20 3.66
CA ARG A 102 -2.70 -9.96 2.93
C ARG A 102 -4.12 -9.67 3.40
N ILE A 103 -4.37 -8.43 3.81
CA ILE A 103 -5.69 -7.98 4.24
C ILE A 103 -6.37 -7.32 3.04
N ALA A 104 -7.33 -8.03 2.44
CA ALA A 104 -8.15 -7.48 1.37
C ALA A 104 -8.98 -6.29 1.87
N VAL A 105 -8.96 -5.19 1.11
CA VAL A 105 -9.74 -3.97 1.37
C VAL A 105 -10.76 -3.77 0.25
N HIS A 106 -12.02 -3.60 0.62
CA HIS A 106 -13.09 -3.13 -0.26
C HIS A 106 -13.33 -1.65 0.02
N HIS A 107 -13.02 -0.78 -0.95
CA HIS A 107 -13.19 0.66 -0.81
C HIS A 107 -14.55 1.09 -1.36
N ILE A 108 -15.39 1.62 -0.48
CA ILE A 108 -16.74 2.08 -0.79
C ILE A 108 -16.81 3.59 -0.59
N LEU A 109 -17.39 4.29 -1.56
CA LEU A 109 -17.58 5.73 -1.50
C LEU A 109 -19.06 6.09 -1.37
N LEU A 110 -19.43 6.68 -0.23
CA LEU A 110 -20.76 7.27 -0.05
C LEU A 110 -20.78 8.67 -0.67
N ALA A 111 -21.50 8.80 -1.78
CA ALA A 111 -21.58 10.03 -2.56
C ALA A 111 -23.02 10.59 -2.56
N PRO A 112 -23.45 11.31 -1.50
CA PRO A 112 -24.73 12.03 -1.53
C PRO A 112 -24.62 13.24 -2.46
N ALA A 113 -25.75 13.69 -3.03
CA ALA A 113 -25.82 14.95 -3.76
C ALA A 113 -25.34 16.13 -2.90
N GLU A 114 -24.67 17.11 -3.51
CA GLU A 114 -24.07 18.25 -2.79
C GLU A 114 -25.07 19.06 -1.97
N THR A 115 -26.31 19.21 -2.47
CA THR A 115 -27.39 19.90 -1.76
C THR A 115 -27.71 19.22 -0.43
N ILE A 116 -27.75 17.89 -0.43
CA ILE A 116 -28.01 17.05 0.75
C ILE A 116 -26.81 17.13 1.72
N LEU A 117 -25.59 17.20 1.19
CA LEU A 117 -24.39 17.39 2.01
C LEU A 117 -24.46 18.72 2.78
N ARG A 118 -24.80 19.81 2.10
CA ARG A 118 -24.90 21.16 2.70
C ARG A 118 -26.01 21.22 3.75
N GLU A 119 -27.18 20.64 3.47
CA GLU A 119 -28.29 20.57 4.43
C GLU A 119 -27.92 19.76 5.68
N ARG A 120 -27.25 18.62 5.50
CA ARG A 120 -26.80 17.77 6.64
C ARG A 120 -25.70 18.43 7.47
N ILE A 121 -24.81 19.20 6.85
CA ILE A 121 -23.79 19.99 7.55
C ILE A 121 -24.45 21.12 8.35
N ALA A 122 -25.45 21.80 7.79
CA ALA A 122 -26.17 22.89 8.46
C ALA A 122 -27.03 22.43 9.66
N GLY A 123 -27.47 21.16 9.67
CA GLY A 123 -28.32 20.60 10.73
C GLY A 123 -27.61 19.96 11.92
N ARG A 124 -26.26 19.90 11.95
CA ARG A 124 -25.51 19.33 13.09
C ARG A 124 -25.25 20.39 14.16
N GLU A 125 -25.73 20.16 15.38
CA GLU A 125 -25.21 20.85 16.57
C GLU A 125 -23.79 20.37 16.86
N THR A 126 -22.85 21.31 16.98
CA THR A 126 -21.43 21.06 17.17
C THR A 126 -21.17 20.45 18.55
N PRO A 127 -20.49 19.29 18.68
CA PRO A 127 -20.10 18.77 19.99
C PRO A 127 -19.16 19.76 20.71
N PRO A 128 -19.24 19.95 22.05
CA PRO A 128 -18.51 21.01 22.74
C PRO A 128 -16.98 20.81 22.87
N THR A 129 -16.38 19.79 22.27
CA THR A 129 -15.00 19.40 22.60
C THR A 129 -14.23 18.85 21.41
N LEU A 130 -13.54 19.72 20.70
CA LEU A 130 -12.27 19.38 20.04
C LEU A 130 -11.23 20.40 20.54
N PRO A 131 -10.13 19.96 21.20
CA PRO A 131 -9.10 20.86 21.70
C PRO A 131 -8.09 21.14 20.59
N LEU A 132 -8.50 21.85 19.54
CA LEU A 132 -7.61 22.52 18.59
C LEU A 132 -8.23 23.89 18.32
N GLY A 133 -7.45 24.92 18.63
CA GLY A 133 -7.92 26.28 18.92
C GLY A 133 -8.85 26.90 17.87
N GLU A 134 -9.76 27.72 18.40
CA GLU A 134 -10.52 28.81 17.78
C GLU A 134 -10.29 29.03 16.26
N MET A 135 -10.92 28.21 15.42
CA MET A 135 -11.24 28.59 14.05
C MET A 135 -12.69 28.21 13.74
N GLY A 136 -13.45 29.21 13.27
CA GLY A 136 -14.89 29.24 13.00
C GLY A 136 -15.61 27.89 12.86
N GLN A 137 -16.43 27.59 13.87
CA GLN A 137 -17.19 26.36 14.10
C GLN A 137 -18.20 25.97 12.99
N GLY A 138 -18.39 26.80 11.95
CA GLY A 138 -19.17 26.48 10.76
C GLY A 138 -18.37 26.46 9.45
N HIS A 139 -17.19 27.08 9.38
CA HIS A 139 -16.36 27.16 8.16
C HIS A 139 -15.64 25.83 7.87
N TRP A 140 -15.22 25.12 8.91
CA TRP A 140 -14.40 23.90 8.82
C TRP A 140 -15.03 22.78 7.96
N ALA A 141 -16.35 22.61 8.00
CA ALA A 141 -17.04 21.61 7.18
C ALA A 141 -17.17 22.03 5.70
N TYR A 142 -17.28 23.33 5.42
CA TYR A 142 -17.31 23.86 4.05
C TYR A 142 -15.92 23.84 3.40
N ASP A 143 -14.87 24.09 4.18
CA ASP A 143 -13.47 24.06 3.72
C ASP A 143 -13.04 22.65 3.23
N ARG A 144 -13.76 21.60 3.63
CA ARG A 144 -13.53 20.20 3.22
C ARG A 144 -14.31 19.79 1.96
N ILE A 145 -15.25 20.60 1.47
CA ILE A 145 -16.04 20.28 0.27
C ILE A 145 -15.18 20.35 -1.00
N GLU A 146 -14.36 21.39 -1.13
CA GLU A 146 -13.52 21.57 -2.33
C GLU A 146 -12.42 20.49 -2.44
N PRO A 147 -11.67 20.14 -1.37
CA PRO A 147 -10.76 19.00 -1.41
C PRO A 147 -11.46 17.68 -1.74
N TYR A 148 -12.68 17.46 -1.24
CA TYR A 148 -13.46 16.27 -1.57
C TYR A 148 -13.85 16.24 -3.05
N ARG A 149 -14.33 17.35 -3.59
CA ARG A 149 -14.67 17.45 -5.02
C ARG A 149 -13.45 17.21 -5.90
N ALA A 150 -12.29 17.79 -5.53
CA ALA A 150 -11.04 17.57 -6.22
C ALA A 150 -10.61 16.10 -6.19
N ALA A 151 -10.69 15.44 -5.03
CA ALA A 151 -10.40 14.01 -4.89
C ALA A 151 -11.36 13.14 -5.72
N LEU A 152 -12.66 13.43 -5.64
CA LEU A 152 -13.72 12.73 -6.40
C LEU A 152 -13.49 12.81 -7.91
N ALA A 153 -13.11 13.98 -8.42
CA ALA A 153 -12.88 14.21 -9.84
C ALA A 153 -11.54 13.64 -10.35
N SER A 154 -10.56 13.43 -9.47
CA SER A 154 -9.20 13.03 -9.85
C SER A 154 -8.96 11.53 -9.77
N TRP A 155 -9.18 10.92 -8.61
CA TRP A 155 -8.79 9.53 -8.36
C TRP A 155 -9.89 8.72 -7.64
N LEU A 156 -10.61 9.35 -6.72
CA LEU A 156 -11.44 8.64 -5.74
C LEU A 156 -12.65 7.93 -6.38
N ALA A 157 -13.24 8.49 -7.43
CA ALA A 157 -14.34 7.86 -8.16
C ALA A 157 -13.90 6.65 -9.01
N ALA A 158 -12.62 6.58 -9.40
CA ALA A 158 -12.07 5.46 -10.14
C ALA A 158 -11.60 4.33 -9.21
N ASP A 159 -11.16 4.68 -8.00
CA ASP A 159 -10.63 3.74 -7.01
C ASP A 159 -11.70 3.05 -6.15
N ALA A 160 -12.81 3.74 -5.85
CA ALA A 160 -13.82 3.26 -4.91
C ALA A 160 -15.14 2.87 -5.59
N HIS A 161 -15.83 1.87 -5.03
CA HIS A 161 -17.18 1.51 -5.42
C HIS A 161 -18.19 2.57 -4.93
N LEU A 162 -18.79 3.30 -5.86
CA LEU A 162 -19.69 4.41 -5.58
C LEU A 162 -21.08 3.94 -5.19
N ILE A 163 -21.60 4.48 -4.08
CA ILE A 163 -22.98 4.32 -3.65
C ILE A 163 -23.61 5.71 -3.54
N ASP A 164 -24.62 5.97 -4.36
CA ASP A 164 -25.46 7.16 -4.23
C ASP A 164 -26.35 7.00 -3.00
N THR A 165 -26.14 7.91 -2.03
CA THR A 165 -26.85 7.91 -0.74
C THR A 165 -27.86 9.05 -0.63
N GLY A 166 -28.14 9.75 -1.73
CA GLY A 166 -29.02 10.92 -1.73
C GLY A 166 -30.44 10.60 -1.25
N ALA A 167 -31.01 9.48 -1.70
CA ALA A 167 -32.36 9.06 -1.33
C ALA A 167 -32.40 7.97 -0.25
N LEU A 168 -31.24 7.47 0.20
CA LEU A 168 -31.16 6.31 1.08
C LEU A 168 -31.07 6.72 2.55
N THR A 169 -31.78 5.98 3.39
CA THR A 169 -31.55 5.96 4.83
C THR A 169 -30.23 5.27 5.17
N PRO A 170 -29.68 5.43 6.39
CA PRO A 170 -28.47 4.72 6.81
C PRO A 170 -28.60 3.19 6.71
N TYR A 171 -29.76 2.65 7.09
CA TYR A 171 -30.05 1.21 6.98
C TYR A 171 -30.09 0.75 5.52
N GLU A 172 -30.80 1.48 4.64
CA GLU A 172 -30.84 1.14 3.21
C GLU A 172 -29.46 1.24 2.55
N THR A 173 -28.65 2.21 2.97
CA THR A 173 -27.25 2.33 2.53
C THR A 173 -26.44 1.11 2.96
N ALA A 174 -26.56 0.69 4.21
CA ALA A 174 -25.88 -0.50 4.72
C ALA A 174 -26.35 -1.80 4.05
N ALA A 175 -27.67 -1.94 3.84
CA ALA A 175 -28.25 -3.07 3.11
C ALA A 175 -27.71 -3.13 1.67
N ARG A 176 -27.59 -1.98 1.01
CA ARG A 176 -27.01 -1.90 -0.33
C ARG A 176 -25.54 -2.30 -0.36
N ILE A 177 -24.75 -1.85 0.61
CA ILE A 177 -23.34 -2.26 0.76
C ILE A 177 -23.25 -3.78 0.95
N ALA A 178 -24.05 -4.36 1.83
CA ALA A 178 -24.04 -5.79 2.11
C ALA A 178 -24.46 -6.62 0.88
N GLU A 179 -25.46 -6.15 0.13
CA GLU A 179 -25.89 -6.76 -1.14
C GLU A 179 -24.76 -6.75 -2.18
N ASP A 180 -24.15 -5.59 -2.42
CA ASP A 180 -23.08 -5.43 -3.41
C ASP A 180 -21.83 -6.26 -3.03
N LEU A 181 -21.50 -6.35 -1.73
CA LEU A 181 -20.44 -7.22 -1.23
C LEU A 181 -20.78 -8.71 -1.44
N GLY A 182 -22.00 -9.12 -1.09
CA GLY A 182 -22.46 -10.51 -1.24
C GLY A 182 -22.55 -10.96 -2.70
N ALA A 183 -22.85 -10.03 -3.62
CA ALA A 183 -22.85 -10.26 -5.06
C ALA A 183 -21.45 -10.24 -5.68
N GLY A 184 -20.41 -9.84 -4.94
CA GLY A 184 -19.05 -9.68 -5.45
C GLY A 184 -18.90 -8.52 -6.43
N THR A 185 -19.80 -7.54 -6.40
CA THR A 185 -19.74 -6.37 -7.29
C THR A 185 -18.80 -5.29 -6.77
N VAL A 186 -18.47 -5.32 -5.48
CA VAL A 186 -17.43 -4.47 -4.91
C VAL A 186 -16.08 -5.16 -5.10
N PRO A 187 -15.21 -4.70 -6.02
CA PRO A 187 -13.91 -5.32 -6.21
C PRO A 187 -13.06 -5.18 -4.94
N VAL A 188 -12.12 -6.10 -4.75
CA VAL A 188 -11.01 -5.85 -3.83
C VAL A 188 -10.16 -4.78 -4.48
N CYS A 189 -9.73 -3.78 -3.72
CA CYS A 189 -8.79 -2.80 -4.24
C CYS A 189 -7.50 -3.51 -4.65
N ASP A 190 -7.17 -3.43 -5.94
CA ASP A 190 -5.87 -3.84 -6.44
C ASP A 190 -4.82 -2.94 -5.77
N ILE A 191 -4.02 -3.55 -4.89
CA ILE A 191 -3.00 -2.84 -4.15
C ILE A 191 -1.72 -3.61 -4.36
N VAL A 192 -0.80 -2.94 -5.03
CA VAL A 192 0.51 -3.47 -5.37
C VAL A 192 1.50 -2.68 -4.56
N GLN A 193 1.49 -2.96 -3.27
CA GLN A 193 2.47 -2.45 -2.34
C GLN A 193 2.97 -3.62 -1.51
N THR A 194 4.26 -3.89 -1.62
CA THR A 194 5.00 -4.61 -0.57
C THR A 194 5.01 -3.71 0.68
N PRO A 195 4.72 -4.23 1.89
CA PRO A 195 4.69 -3.41 3.11
C PRO A 195 6.00 -2.68 3.33
N GLU A 196 5.93 -1.48 3.90
CA GLU A 196 7.09 -0.97 4.63
C GLU A 196 7.42 -1.92 5.79
N PRO A 197 8.69 -2.40 5.90
CA PRO A 197 9.09 -3.32 6.95
C PRO A 197 8.83 -2.75 8.34
N THR A 198 8.33 -3.55 9.28
CA THR A 198 8.24 -3.21 10.72
C THR A 198 9.32 -3.88 11.57
N ALA A 199 10.14 -4.71 10.93
CA ALA A 199 11.27 -5.46 11.48
C ALA A 199 12.26 -5.76 10.34
N GLU A 200 13.42 -6.33 10.68
CA GLU A 200 14.36 -6.84 9.68
C GLU A 200 13.65 -7.78 8.71
N THR A 201 13.91 -7.59 7.41
CA THR A 201 13.25 -8.38 6.35
C THR A 201 14.24 -9.26 5.64
N VAL A 202 13.75 -10.39 5.14
CA VAL A 202 14.45 -11.13 4.08
C VAL A 202 13.79 -10.72 2.76
N ALA A 203 14.56 -10.29 1.78
CA ALA A 203 14.08 -10.00 0.43
C ALA A 203 14.84 -10.83 -0.59
N ALA A 204 14.17 -11.21 -1.68
CA ALA A 204 14.72 -12.02 -2.74
C ALA A 204 14.48 -11.35 -4.10
N GLY A 205 15.56 -11.10 -4.83
CA GLY A 205 15.53 -10.62 -6.21
C GLY A 205 16.11 -11.66 -7.17
N VAL A 206 15.69 -11.60 -8.42
CA VAL A 206 16.19 -12.48 -9.48
C VAL A 206 16.70 -11.66 -10.64
N LEU A 207 17.95 -11.94 -11.03
CA LEU A 207 18.57 -11.32 -12.20
C LEU A 207 18.25 -12.16 -13.44
N LEU A 208 17.65 -11.51 -14.43
CA LEU A 208 17.36 -12.08 -15.74
C LEU A 208 18.18 -11.36 -16.79
N PHE A 209 18.68 -12.11 -17.76
CA PHE A 209 19.60 -11.59 -18.76
C PHE A 209 19.09 -11.78 -20.17
N ASP A 210 19.43 -10.88 -21.08
CA ASP A 210 19.15 -11.07 -22.51
C ASP A 210 20.27 -11.86 -23.24
N GLU A 211 20.13 -11.96 -24.56
CA GLU A 211 21.14 -12.57 -25.45
C GLU A 211 22.45 -11.78 -25.51
N GLN A 212 22.48 -10.55 -25.01
CA GLN A 212 23.67 -9.70 -24.90
C GLN A 212 24.26 -9.65 -23.47
N ASP A 213 23.74 -10.49 -22.55
CA ASP A 213 24.11 -10.51 -21.12
C ASP A 213 23.83 -9.19 -20.38
N ARG A 214 22.90 -8.39 -20.88
CA ARG A 214 22.36 -7.22 -20.17
C ARG A 214 21.29 -7.66 -19.17
N VAL A 215 21.22 -6.99 -18.02
CA VAL A 215 20.30 -7.34 -16.92
C VAL A 215 18.95 -6.66 -17.09
N LEU A 216 17.86 -7.37 -16.80
CA LEU A 216 16.51 -6.80 -16.75
C LEU A 216 16.38 -5.89 -15.53
N LEU A 217 16.04 -4.63 -15.79
CA LEU A 217 15.63 -3.66 -14.79
C LEU A 217 14.18 -3.25 -15.04
N VAL A 218 13.47 -2.97 -13.95
CA VAL A 218 12.08 -2.51 -13.94
C VAL A 218 12.00 -1.15 -13.24
N ASP A 219 11.06 -0.32 -13.70
CA ASP A 219 10.79 1.00 -13.13
C ASP A 219 9.39 1.00 -12.47
N PRO A 220 9.30 0.74 -11.16
CA PRO A 220 8.02 0.64 -10.46
C PRO A 220 7.28 1.99 -10.38
N THR A 221 5.96 1.99 -10.51
CA THR A 221 5.12 3.20 -10.39
C THR A 221 5.10 3.77 -8.97
N TYR A 222 5.26 2.91 -7.97
CA TYR A 222 5.05 3.23 -6.55
C TYR A 222 6.29 3.81 -5.82
N LYS A 223 7.48 3.74 -6.42
CA LYS A 223 8.69 4.36 -5.86
C LYS A 223 9.59 4.93 -6.95
N ALA A 224 10.42 5.91 -6.61
CA ALA A 224 11.38 6.46 -7.55
C ALA A 224 12.62 5.55 -7.66
N GLY A 225 13.07 5.31 -8.88
CA GLY A 225 14.32 4.61 -9.17
C GLY A 225 14.12 3.19 -9.68
N TRP A 226 15.03 2.78 -10.57
CA TRP A 226 15.04 1.46 -11.16
C TRP A 226 15.49 0.39 -10.16
N GLU A 227 15.06 -0.84 -10.41
CA GLU A 227 15.50 -2.01 -9.66
C GLU A 227 15.43 -3.29 -10.49
N PHE A 228 15.92 -4.39 -9.91
CA PHE A 228 15.75 -5.74 -10.47
C PHE A 228 14.50 -6.39 -9.86
N PRO A 229 13.80 -7.29 -10.59
CA PRO A 229 12.57 -7.92 -10.11
C PRO A 229 12.77 -8.65 -8.78
N GLY A 230 11.84 -8.45 -7.85
CA GLY A 230 11.94 -9.05 -6.52
C GLY A 230 11.22 -8.31 -5.41
N GLY A 231 11.08 -9.00 -4.28
CA GLY A 231 10.29 -8.51 -3.15
C GLY A 231 10.63 -9.20 -1.84
N VAL A 232 9.80 -8.92 -0.83
CA VAL A 232 9.99 -9.46 0.52
C VAL A 232 9.59 -10.93 0.56
N VAL A 233 10.39 -11.75 1.23
CA VAL A 233 10.09 -13.17 1.47
C VAL A 233 8.99 -13.27 2.49
N GLU A 234 7.92 -13.98 2.13
CA GLU A 234 6.76 -14.12 2.99
C GLU A 234 7.00 -15.15 4.12
N SER A 235 6.19 -15.10 5.17
CA SER A 235 6.36 -16.03 6.31
C SER A 235 6.19 -17.49 5.87
N GLY A 236 7.21 -18.32 6.17
CA GLY A 236 7.24 -19.73 5.77
C GLY A 236 7.61 -19.97 4.30
N GLU A 237 7.86 -18.92 3.52
CA GLU A 237 8.28 -19.01 2.13
C GLU A 237 9.79 -19.20 2.01
N ALA A 238 10.23 -20.03 1.07
CA ALA A 238 11.65 -20.16 0.76
C ALA A 238 12.12 -18.95 -0.08
N PRO A 239 13.27 -18.31 0.20
CA PRO A 239 13.69 -17.10 -0.52
C PRO A 239 13.77 -17.25 -2.04
N ALA A 240 14.24 -18.39 -2.54
CA ALA A 240 14.27 -18.64 -3.98
C ALA A 240 12.85 -18.71 -4.59
N ARG A 241 11.87 -19.23 -3.84
CA ARG A 241 10.47 -19.28 -4.27
C ARG A 241 9.83 -17.89 -4.25
N ALA A 242 10.16 -17.07 -3.25
CA ALA A 242 9.76 -15.67 -3.20
C ALA A 242 10.25 -14.92 -4.46
N GLY A 243 11.54 -15.05 -4.80
CA GLY A 243 12.07 -14.44 -6.02
C GLY A 243 11.38 -14.94 -7.29
N MET A 244 11.07 -16.24 -7.40
CA MET A 244 10.31 -16.78 -8.54
C MET A 244 8.87 -16.24 -8.61
N ARG A 245 8.21 -16.05 -7.46
CA ARG A 245 6.85 -15.50 -7.36
C ARG A 245 6.84 -14.04 -7.83
N GLU A 246 7.72 -13.22 -7.28
CA GLU A 246 7.83 -11.79 -7.60
C GLU A 246 8.13 -11.57 -9.10
N VAL A 247 9.06 -12.34 -9.67
CA VAL A 247 9.30 -12.30 -11.13
C VAL A 247 8.04 -12.62 -11.92
N ALA A 248 7.28 -13.64 -11.52
CA ALA A 248 6.05 -14.01 -12.22
C ALA A 248 4.93 -12.97 -12.07
N GLU A 249 4.86 -12.28 -10.94
CA GLU A 249 3.88 -11.23 -10.66
C GLU A 249 4.23 -9.93 -11.41
N GLU A 250 5.46 -9.44 -11.25
CA GLU A 250 5.91 -8.15 -11.81
C GLU A 250 6.14 -8.21 -13.33
N THR A 251 6.67 -9.33 -13.82
CA THR A 251 7.11 -9.45 -15.21
C THR A 251 6.32 -10.46 -16.02
N GLY A 252 5.44 -11.26 -15.39
CA GLY A 252 4.76 -12.39 -16.03
C GLY A 252 5.66 -13.61 -16.31
N ILE A 253 6.98 -13.52 -16.08
CA ILE A 253 7.94 -14.57 -16.46
C ILE A 253 7.91 -15.68 -15.43
N ARG A 254 7.67 -16.91 -15.88
CA ARG A 254 7.74 -18.09 -15.01
C ARG A 254 9.07 -18.79 -15.18
N LEU A 255 9.79 -18.95 -14.07
CA LEU A 255 11.02 -19.74 -14.00
C LEU A 255 10.69 -21.21 -13.79
N ASP A 256 11.27 -22.07 -14.61
CA ASP A 256 11.01 -23.51 -14.59
C ASP A 256 11.82 -24.20 -13.47
N ASP A 257 13.02 -23.71 -13.20
CA ASP A 257 13.96 -24.25 -12.21
C ASP A 257 14.19 -23.28 -11.04
N VAL A 258 14.62 -23.83 -9.90
CA VAL A 258 15.03 -23.03 -8.75
C VAL A 258 16.31 -22.26 -9.12
N PRO A 259 16.30 -20.92 -9.05
CA PRO A 259 17.43 -20.12 -9.53
C PRO A 259 18.64 -20.25 -8.59
N ARG A 260 19.84 -20.10 -9.14
CA ARG A 260 21.10 -20.25 -8.39
C ARG A 260 21.37 -19.02 -7.54
N LEU A 261 21.74 -19.19 -6.27
CA LEU A 261 22.12 -18.08 -5.40
C LEU A 261 23.40 -17.39 -5.90
N LEU A 262 23.36 -16.06 -6.00
CA LEU A 262 24.50 -15.21 -6.39
C LEU A 262 25.04 -14.42 -5.20
N VAL A 263 24.16 -13.76 -4.45
CA VAL A 263 24.56 -12.86 -3.35
C VAL A 263 23.64 -13.07 -2.15
N VAL A 264 24.23 -13.05 -0.97
CA VAL A 264 23.54 -12.75 0.30
C VAL A 264 24.17 -11.49 0.85
N ASP A 265 23.38 -10.43 0.99
CA ASP A 265 23.83 -9.13 1.49
C ASP A 265 23.08 -8.78 2.77
N TRP A 266 23.80 -8.55 3.86
CA TRP A 266 23.23 -8.03 5.09
C TRP A 266 23.21 -6.50 5.06
N GLU A 267 22.01 -5.92 5.03
CA GLU A 267 21.80 -4.48 5.16
C GLU A 267 21.61 -4.11 6.64
N PRO A 268 22.46 -3.23 7.21
CA PRO A 268 22.28 -2.76 8.57
C PRO A 268 20.99 -1.91 8.71
N PRO A 269 20.34 -1.93 9.89
CA PRO A 269 19.19 -1.06 10.16
C PRO A 269 19.61 0.41 10.10
N ALA A 270 18.82 1.21 9.39
CA ALA A 270 18.98 2.66 9.28
C ALA A 270 17.61 3.31 9.54
N PRO A 271 17.31 3.72 10.80
CA PRO A 271 15.99 4.21 11.17
C PRO A 271 15.47 5.32 10.24
N PRO A 272 14.20 5.26 9.79
CA PRO A 272 13.14 4.35 10.26
C PRO A 272 13.19 2.93 9.65
N GLY A 273 14.09 2.67 8.70
CA GLY A 273 14.25 1.35 8.08
C GLY A 273 14.91 0.33 9.00
N TYR A 274 14.48 -0.93 8.87
CA TYR A 274 14.91 -2.01 9.76
C TYR A 274 16.05 -2.87 9.19
N GLY A 275 16.45 -2.67 7.93
CA GLY A 275 17.50 -3.49 7.29
C GLY A 275 17.06 -4.94 7.04
N GLY A 276 18.02 -5.86 7.06
CA GLY A 276 17.80 -7.30 6.94
C GLY A 276 18.65 -7.95 5.86
N LEU A 277 18.22 -9.11 5.34
CA LEU A 277 18.95 -9.88 4.33
C LEU A 277 18.37 -9.64 2.94
N ARG A 278 19.26 -9.45 1.95
CA ARG A 278 18.93 -9.36 0.53
C ARG A 278 19.60 -10.49 -0.22
N LEU A 279 18.80 -11.36 -0.83
CA LEU A 279 19.28 -12.48 -1.61
C LEU A 279 19.08 -12.16 -3.09
N LEU A 280 20.11 -12.35 -3.90
CA LEU A 280 20.00 -12.29 -5.36
C LEU A 280 20.24 -13.66 -5.96
N PHE A 281 19.37 -14.03 -6.91
CA PHE A 281 19.45 -15.28 -7.62
C PHE A 281 19.65 -15.06 -9.13
N ASP A 282 20.26 -16.04 -9.78
CA ASP A 282 20.46 -16.12 -11.24
C ASP A 282 19.24 -16.81 -11.86
N GLY A 283 18.37 -16.02 -12.50
CA GLY A 283 17.21 -16.51 -13.24
C GLY A 283 17.54 -16.99 -14.64
N GLY A 284 18.79 -16.84 -15.08
CA GLY A 284 19.25 -17.27 -16.39
C GLY A 284 18.96 -16.27 -17.51
N ARG A 285 19.05 -16.78 -18.74
CA ARG A 285 18.88 -15.98 -19.97
C ARG A 285 17.46 -16.12 -20.51
N LEU A 286 16.90 -15.01 -20.94
CA LEU A 286 15.63 -14.93 -21.65
C LEU A 286 15.93 -14.92 -23.15
N ASP A 287 15.27 -15.82 -23.88
CA ASP A 287 15.26 -15.73 -25.34
C ASP A 287 14.46 -14.50 -25.80
N SER A 288 14.76 -14.04 -27.01
CA SER A 288 14.12 -12.88 -27.64
C SER A 288 12.58 -12.97 -27.73
N THR A 289 11.99 -14.17 -27.70
CA THR A 289 10.53 -14.36 -27.74
C THR A 289 9.92 -14.18 -26.35
N ARG A 290 10.53 -14.73 -25.30
CA ARG A 290 10.14 -14.54 -23.90
C ARG A 290 10.36 -13.11 -23.42
N ALA A 291 11.41 -12.44 -23.91
CA ALA A 291 11.65 -11.03 -23.58
C ALA A 291 10.53 -10.10 -24.10
N GLN A 292 9.97 -10.40 -25.29
CA GLN A 292 8.91 -9.57 -25.90
C GLN A 292 7.50 -9.94 -25.43
N ALA A 293 7.24 -11.22 -25.13
CA ALA A 293 5.89 -11.71 -24.86
C ALA A 293 5.36 -11.36 -23.46
N VAL A 294 6.23 -10.97 -22.53
CA VAL A 294 5.91 -11.06 -21.10
C VAL A 294 6.01 -9.71 -20.37
N LEU A 295 6.73 -8.74 -20.89
CA LEU A 295 6.96 -7.46 -20.21
C LEU A 295 5.88 -6.41 -20.60
N LEU A 296 4.64 -6.63 -20.17
CA LEU A 296 3.57 -5.64 -20.27
C LEU A 296 3.64 -4.68 -19.08
N PRO A 297 3.55 -3.36 -19.26
CA PRO A 297 3.33 -2.44 -18.16
C PRO A 297 1.90 -2.66 -17.63
N GLY A 298 1.78 -3.45 -16.55
CA GLY A 298 0.62 -3.39 -15.67
C GLY A 298 0.57 -2.06 -14.91
N PRO A 299 -0.44 -1.82 -14.06
CA PRO A 299 -0.51 -0.59 -13.23
C PRO A 299 0.70 -0.38 -12.30
N GLU A 300 1.58 -1.37 -12.19
CA GLU A 300 2.69 -1.48 -11.24
C GLU A 300 4.03 -0.97 -11.79
N LEU A 301 4.23 -0.98 -13.11
CA LEU A 301 5.50 -0.64 -13.74
C LEU A 301 5.33 0.49 -14.76
N ARG A 302 6.09 1.57 -14.60
CA ARG A 302 6.20 2.68 -15.58
C ARG A 302 6.95 2.23 -16.83
N GLY A 303 7.87 1.29 -16.68
CA GLY A 303 8.68 0.78 -17.78
C GLY A 303 9.63 -0.34 -17.34
N TRP A 304 10.35 -0.87 -18.32
CA TRP A 304 11.39 -1.88 -18.15
C TRP A 304 12.48 -1.69 -19.21
N CYS A 305 13.69 -2.16 -18.95
CA CYS A 305 14.79 -2.18 -19.92
C CYS A 305 15.79 -3.29 -19.62
N PHE A 306 16.57 -3.68 -20.62
CA PHE A 306 17.79 -4.46 -20.43
C PHE A 306 18.98 -3.52 -20.44
N ALA A 307 19.74 -3.49 -19.33
CA ALA A 307 20.85 -2.57 -19.12
C ALA A 307 22.19 -3.32 -18.99
N SER A 308 23.27 -2.77 -19.56
CA SER A 308 24.63 -3.19 -19.26
C SER A 308 25.02 -2.83 -17.81
N GLU A 309 26.19 -3.31 -17.33
CA GLU A 309 26.71 -2.92 -16.02
C GLU A 309 26.90 -1.39 -15.94
N GLU A 310 27.39 -0.77 -17.02
CA GLU A 310 27.58 0.68 -17.10
C GLU A 310 26.25 1.45 -17.12
N GLU A 311 25.27 1.00 -17.91
CA GLU A 311 23.95 1.63 -17.97
C GLU A 311 23.22 1.49 -16.62
N ALA A 312 23.35 0.34 -15.96
CA ALA A 312 22.76 0.11 -14.64
C ALA A 312 23.34 1.03 -13.56
N ALA A 313 24.58 1.51 -13.71
CA ALA A 313 25.19 2.48 -12.78
C ALA A 313 24.48 3.84 -12.80
N GLU A 314 23.89 4.21 -13.94
CA GLU A 314 23.14 5.47 -14.11
C GLU A 314 21.68 5.33 -13.65
N LEU A 315 21.12 4.12 -13.71
CA LEU A 315 19.71 3.84 -13.44
C LEU A 315 19.44 3.44 -11.97
N LEU A 316 20.33 2.65 -11.38
CA LEU A 316 20.14 2.08 -10.05
C LEU A 316 20.62 3.02 -8.94
N PRO A 317 19.93 3.04 -7.78
CA PRO A 317 20.48 3.61 -6.56
C PRO A 317 21.84 2.97 -6.19
N PRO A 318 22.80 3.73 -5.62
CA PRO A 318 24.17 3.24 -5.38
C PRO A 318 24.27 1.90 -4.64
N VAL A 319 23.45 1.69 -3.61
CA VAL A 319 23.42 0.45 -2.83
C VAL A 319 22.99 -0.76 -3.67
N ARG A 320 21.98 -0.58 -4.54
CA ARG A 320 21.52 -1.64 -5.45
C ARG A 320 22.55 -1.90 -6.55
N TYR A 321 23.19 -0.86 -7.05
CA TYR A 321 24.25 -0.98 -8.05
C TYR A 321 25.44 -1.79 -7.52
N GLU A 322 25.94 -1.49 -6.32
CA GLU A 322 27.04 -2.28 -5.71
C GLU A 322 26.65 -3.75 -5.54
N ARG A 323 25.42 -4.04 -5.13
CA ARG A 323 24.91 -5.42 -5.03
C ARG A 323 24.85 -6.12 -6.38
N LEU A 324 24.38 -5.42 -7.42
CA LEU A 324 24.38 -5.94 -8.79
C LEU A 324 25.80 -6.26 -9.25
N ARG A 325 26.76 -5.35 -9.03
CA ARG A 325 28.16 -5.56 -9.42
C ARG A 325 28.72 -6.84 -8.84
N TRP A 326 28.50 -7.09 -7.55
CA TRP A 326 28.96 -8.33 -6.92
C TRP A 326 28.19 -9.56 -7.37
N ALA A 327 26.90 -9.45 -7.68
CA ALA A 327 26.13 -10.54 -8.26
C ALA A 327 26.62 -10.95 -9.66
N LEU A 328 27.03 -9.99 -10.50
CA LEU A 328 27.66 -10.26 -11.80
C LEU A 328 28.98 -11.01 -11.63
N ARG A 329 29.85 -10.58 -10.70
CA ARG A 329 31.10 -11.29 -10.40
C ARG A 329 30.87 -12.67 -9.79
N ALA A 330 29.84 -12.84 -8.96
CA ALA A 330 29.43 -14.14 -8.42
C ALA A 330 28.98 -15.09 -9.55
N ARG A 331 28.22 -14.57 -10.53
CA ARG A 331 27.75 -15.31 -11.71
C ARG A 331 28.92 -15.78 -12.57
N GLU A 332 29.88 -14.89 -12.86
CA GLU A 332 31.11 -15.19 -13.61
C GLU A 332 31.96 -16.28 -12.94
N ARG A 333 32.10 -16.22 -11.61
CA ARG A 333 32.90 -17.17 -10.82
C ARG A 333 32.17 -18.49 -10.56
N GLY A 334 30.85 -18.50 -10.69
CA GLY A 334 30.01 -19.64 -10.33
C GLY A 334 29.96 -19.92 -8.83
N ALA A 335 30.21 -18.90 -7.99
CA ALA A 335 30.23 -19.03 -6.53
C ALA A 335 29.47 -17.86 -5.89
N ALA A 336 28.58 -18.18 -4.95
CA ALA A 336 27.82 -17.18 -4.21
C ALA A 336 28.74 -16.34 -3.31
N LEU A 337 28.44 -15.05 -3.20
CA LEU A 337 29.18 -14.11 -2.35
C LEU A 337 28.33 -13.67 -1.16
N TYR A 338 28.99 -13.50 -0.02
CA TYR A 338 28.41 -12.88 1.16
C TYR A 338 28.90 -11.43 1.26
N LEU A 339 27.97 -10.50 1.43
CA LEU A 339 28.22 -9.08 1.55
C LEU A 339 27.66 -8.56 2.89
N GLU A 340 28.31 -7.53 3.43
CA GLU A 340 27.79 -6.73 4.52
C GLU A 340 27.76 -5.27 4.08
N ALA A 341 26.57 -4.66 4.08
CA ALA A 341 26.31 -3.32 3.56
C ALA A 341 26.85 -3.11 2.13
N GLY A 342 26.71 -4.12 1.26
CA GLY A 342 27.20 -4.09 -0.12
C GLY A 342 28.71 -4.30 -0.28
N ILE A 343 29.43 -4.64 0.79
CA ILE A 343 30.88 -4.90 0.78
C ILE A 343 31.12 -6.41 0.93
N PRO A 344 31.88 -7.07 0.03
CA PRO A 344 32.14 -8.49 0.14
C PRO A 344 33.02 -8.81 1.34
N ILE A 345 32.64 -9.87 2.05
CA ILE A 345 33.41 -10.42 3.17
C ILE A 345 34.05 -11.73 2.73
N GLY A 346 35.39 -11.79 2.75
CA GLY A 346 36.19 -12.97 2.40
C GLY A 346 36.80 -12.92 1.00
#